data_AF-A0A7G8EWR7-F1
#
_entry.id   AF-A0A7G8EWR7-F1
#
_cell.length_a   1.000
_cell.length_b   1.000
_cell.length_c   1.000
_cell.angle_alpha   90.00
_cell.angle_beta   90.00
_cell.angle_gamma   90.00
#
_symmetry.space_group_name_H-M   'P 1'
#
loop_
_entity.id
_entity.type
_entity.pdbx_description
1 polymer ?
#
loop_
_entity_poly.entity_id
_entity_poly.type
_entity_poly.pdbx_seq_one_letter_code
_entity_poly.pdbx_strand_id
1 'polypeptide(L)' 'MVLHPPKGALPVCSSCGAVMERQPLVKPVPFLVLLAVGSALITMSLPGLLRPPATPKPPTSETLA' A
#
# COMPACT_ATOMS: atom_id res chain seq x y z
N MET A 1 -5.82 -1.07 28.74
CA MET A 1 -5.82 -2.52 29.01
C MET A 1 -6.77 -3.16 28.00
N VAL A 2 -6.29 -3.98 27.06
CA VAL A 2 -7.15 -4.61 26.02
C VAL A 2 -7.27 -6.08 26.39
N LEU A 3 -8.47 -6.49 26.83
CA LEU A 3 -8.80 -7.89 27.10
C LEU A 3 -8.83 -8.64 25.77
N HIS A 4 -7.84 -9.51 25.56
CA HIS A 4 -7.87 -10.43 24.43
C HIS A 4 -8.92 -11.51 24.70
N PRO A 5 -9.86 -11.76 23.75
CA PRO A 5 -10.84 -12.81 23.91
C PRO A 5 -10.14 -14.19 24.01
N PRO A 6 -10.64 -15.10 24.86
CA PRO A 6 -10.14 -16.47 24.91
C PRO A 6 -10.34 -17.15 23.55
N LYS A 7 -9.39 -18.01 23.17
CA LYS A 7 -9.42 -18.72 21.89
C LYS A 7 -10.70 -19.56 21.81
N GLY A 8 -11.58 -19.23 20.85
CA GLY A 8 -12.86 -19.93 20.65
C GLY A 8 -14.10 -19.18 21.12
N ALA A 9 -13.97 -17.97 21.69
CA ALA A 9 -15.12 -17.12 21.98
C ALA A 9 -15.85 -16.72 20.69
N LEU A 10 -17.17 -16.94 20.67
CA LEU A 10 -18.04 -16.49 19.58
C LEU A 10 -18.13 -14.95 19.63
N PRO A 11 -17.98 -14.25 18.48
CA PRO A 11 -18.08 -12.80 18.47
C PRO A 11 -19.46 -12.36 18.95
N VAL A 12 -19.52 -11.34 19.80
CA VAL A 12 -20.78 -10.81 20.35
C VAL A 12 -20.96 -9.39 19.84
N CYS A 13 -22.19 -9.05 19.41
CA CYS A 13 -22.52 -7.70 18.99
C CYS A 13 -22.41 -6.73 20.17
N SER A 14 -21.62 -5.68 20.04
CA SER A 14 -21.39 -4.71 21.13
C SER A 14 -22.62 -3.87 21.48
N SER A 15 -23.61 -3.78 20.59
CA SER A 15 -24.81 -2.97 20.81
C SER A 15 -25.96 -3.76 21.45
N CYS A 16 -26.12 -5.04 21.11
CA CYS A 16 -27.27 -5.84 21.54
C CYS A 16 -26.91 -7.14 22.26
N GLY A 17 -25.62 -7.47 22.41
CA GLY A 17 -25.19 -8.68 23.12
C GLY A 17 -25.50 -9.99 22.39
N ALA A 18 -26.01 -9.92 21.16
CA ALA A 18 -26.32 -11.11 20.38
C ALA A 18 -25.05 -11.84 19.94
N VAL A 19 -25.04 -13.17 20.06
CA VAL A 19 -23.97 -14.02 19.53
C VAL A 19 -24.01 -13.94 18.01
N MET A 20 -22.93 -13.41 17.43
CA MET A 20 -22.76 -13.37 15.99
C MET A 20 -22.30 -14.75 15.55
N GLU A 21 -23.16 -15.43 14.79
CA GLU A 21 -22.76 -16.60 14.01
C GLU A 21 -21.52 -16.27 13.18
N ARG A 22 -20.69 -17.29 12.91
CA ARG A 22 -19.40 -17.13 12.21
C ARG A 22 -19.59 -16.24 10.99
N GLN A 23 -19.18 -14.98 11.12
CA GLN A 23 -19.29 -14.04 10.02
C GLN A 23 -18.48 -14.63 8.87
N PRO A 24 -19.04 -14.73 7.65
CA PRO A 24 -18.28 -15.18 6.51
C PRO A 24 -17.08 -14.27 6.42
N LEU A 25 -15.88 -14.84 6.58
CA LEU A 25 -14.64 -14.09 6.54
C LEU A 25 -14.48 -13.64 5.08
N VAL A 26 -15.04 -12.47 4.78
CA VAL A 26 -15.01 -11.89 3.44
C VAL A 26 -13.54 -11.63 3.15
N LYS A 27 -12.94 -12.49 2.34
CA LYS A 27 -11.53 -12.35 1.98
C LYS A 27 -11.42 -11.00 1.26
N PRO A 28 -10.56 -10.08 1.74
CA PRO A 28 -10.44 -8.75 1.15
C PRO A 28 -9.64 -8.80 -0.17
N VAL A 29 -9.87 -9.81 -1.01
CA VAL A 29 -9.14 -10.07 -2.25
C VAL A 29 -9.15 -8.84 -3.17
N PRO A 30 -10.29 -8.18 -3.43
CA PRO A 30 -10.30 -7.00 -4.30
C PRO A 30 -9.41 -5.87 -3.76
N PHE A 31 -9.38 -5.70 -2.44
CA PHE A 31 -8.57 -4.68 -1.79
C PHE A 31 -7.07 -5.01 -1.84
N LEU A 32 -6.72 -6.29 -1.69
CA LEU A 32 -5.34 -6.75 -1.86
C LEU A 32 -4.83 -6.53 -3.29
N VAL A 33 -5.68 -6.77 -4.29
CA VAL A 33 -5.34 -6.51 -5.69
C VAL A 33 -5.10 -5.02 -5.92
N LEU A 34 -5.97 -4.15 -5.40
CA LEU A 34 -5.81 -2.70 -5.48
C LEU A 34 -4.50 -2.23 -4.85
N LEU A 35 -4.15 -2.72 -3.66
CA LEU A 35 -2.89 -2.40 -2.98
C LEU A 35 -1.68 -2.88 -3.76
N ALA A 36 -1.71 -4.11 -4.26
CA ALA A 36 -0.59 -4.70 -4.99
C ALA A 36 -0.32 -3.97 -6.31
N VAL A 37 -1.37 -3.76 -7.13
CA VAL A 37 -1.23 -3.08 -8.42
C VAL A 37 -0.86 -1.60 -8.22
N GLY A 38 -1.52 -0.91 -7.28
CA GLY A 38 -1.23 0.49 -7.00
C GLY A 38 0.21 0.72 -6.52
N SER A 39 0.68 -0.09 -5.57
CA SER A 39 2.06 0.03 -5.06
C SER A 39 3.11 -0.29 -6.13
N ALA A 40 2.87 -1.28 -6.98
CA ALA A 40 3.75 -1.60 -8.10
C ALA A 40 3.86 -0.43 -9.10
N LEU A 41 2.72 0.17 -9.48
CA LEU A 41 2.69 1.32 -10.38
C LEU A 41 3.45 2.52 -9.81
N ILE A 42 3.22 2.86 -8.54
CA ILE A 42 3.93 3.96 -7.87
C ILE A 42 5.44 3.71 -7.85
N THR A 43 5.86 2.50 -7.50
CA THR A 43 7.28 2.13 -7.42
C THR A 43 7.96 2.21 -8.79
N MET A 44 7.27 1.80 -9.86
CA MET A 44 7.77 1.90 -11.23
C MET A 44 7.90 3.36 -11.72
N SER A 45 7.06 4.27 -11.22
CA SER A 45 7.13 5.71 -11.56
C SER A 45 8.18 6.48 -10.75
N LEU A 46 8.63 5.95 -9.61
CA LEU A 46 9.56 6.63 -8.69
C LEU A 46 10.94 6.97 -9.29
N PRO A 47 11.57 6.15 -10.17
CA PRO A 47 12.87 6.46 -10.75
C PRO A 47 12.89 7.75 -11.57
N GLY A 48 11.75 8.15 -12.17
CA GLY A 48 11.63 9.39 -12.93
C GLY A 48 11.54 10.63 -12.03
N LEU A 49 10.89 10.51 -10.86
CA LEU A 49 10.76 11.58 -9.87
C LEU A 49 12.06 11.84 -9.10
N LEU A 50 12.82 10.78 -8.82
CA LEU A 50 14.09 10.87 -8.10
C LEU A 50 15.28 11.16 -9.02
N ARG A 51 15.06 11.28 -10.34
CA ARG A 51 16.13 11.59 -11.27
C ARG A 51 16.55 13.05 -11.07
N PRO A 52 17.80 13.31 -10.62
CA PRO A 52 18.28 14.68 -10.53
C PRO A 52 18.29 15.29 -11.94
N PRO A 53 18.01 16.60 -12.07
CA PRO A 53 18.07 17.28 -13.35
C PRO A 53 19.46 17.07 -13.96
N ALA A 54 19.49 16.77 -15.27
CA ALA A 54 20.75 16.60 -15.98
C ALA A 54 21.56 17.90 -15.89
N THR A 55 22.80 17.82 -15.41
CA THR A 55 23.73 18.95 -15.39
C THR A 55 23.93 19.45 -16.83
N PRO A 56 23.77 20.76 -17.11
CA PRO A 56 24.00 21.31 -18.43
C PRO A 56 25.43 20.98 -18.88
N LYS A 57 25.57 20.32 -20.03
CA LYS A 57 26.87 20.08 -20.64
C LYS A 57 27.38 21.43 -21.15
N PRO A 58 28.57 21.90 -20.76
CA PRO A 58 29.10 23.15 -21.27
C PRO A 58 29.21 23.04 -22.80
N PRO A 59 28.91 24.12 -23.55
CA PRO A 59 29.07 24.10 -25.00
C PRO A 59 30.53 23.78 -25.29
N THR A 60 30.76 22.72 -26.07
CA THR A 60 32.08 22.45 -26.63
C THR A 60 32.39 23.66 -27.50
N SER A 61 33.25 24.56 -27.02
CA SER A 61 33.92 25.51 -27.88
C SER A 61 34.74 24.67 -28.86
N GLU A 62 34.20 24.46 -30.05
CA GLU A 62 35.00 24.13 -31.23
C GLU A 62 35.98 25.29 -31.41
N THR A 63 37.15 25.11 -30.79
CA THR A 63 38.29 25.99 -30.93
C THR A 63 38.92 25.68 -32.28
N LEU A 64 38.80 26.64 -33.18
CA LEU A 64 39.78 27.04 -34.20
C LEU A 64 41.03 26.14 -34.33
N ALA A 65 41.14 25.43 -35.45
CA ALA A 65 42.38 25.24 -36.22
C ALA A 65 42.04 24.71 -37.63
#